data_AF-A0A352UHU9-F1
#
_entry.id   AF-A0A352UHU9-F1
#
_cell.length_a   1.000
_cell.length_b   1.000
_cell.length_c   1.000
_cell.angle_alpha   90.00
_cell.angle_beta   90.00
_cell.angle_gamma   90.00
#
_symmetry.space_group_name_H-M   'P 1'
#
loop_
_entity.id
_entity.type
_entity.pdbx_description
1 polymer ?
#
loop_
_entity_poly.entity_id
_entity_poly.type
_entity_poly.pdbx_seq_one_letter_code
_entity_poly.pdbx_strand_id
1 'polypeptide(L)'
;MTYHGRPVTKDEIIAALWSEDDVTRAESGLKFNLLRARRALSQDSIAYEGGKYRLDPQSDFEFDVTRFGDLLRAADRLSEDAALKPRYIEQAVNLYSGDFLPEFYSELCEE
;
A
#
# COMPACT_ATOMS: atom_id res chain seq x y z
N MET A 1 5.40 -6.64 4.90
CA MET A 1 4.41 -5.76 4.22
C MET A 1 3.36 -6.56 3.41
N THR A 2 2.14 -6.76 3.93
CA THR A 2 0.99 -7.23 3.11
C THR A 2 -0.34 -6.77 3.73
N TYR A 3 -0.58 -5.46 3.72
CA TYR A 3 -1.80 -4.87 4.29
C TYR A 3 -2.91 -4.61 3.26
N HIS A 4 -2.63 -4.78 1.97
CA HIS A 4 -3.41 -4.24 0.84
C HIS A 4 -4.89 -4.65 0.75
N GLY A 5 -5.35 -5.59 1.57
CA GLY A 5 -6.78 -5.92 1.69
C GLY A 5 -7.20 -6.41 3.08
N ARG A 6 -6.33 -6.35 4.09
CA ARG A 6 -6.69 -6.82 5.43
C ARG A 6 -7.42 -5.70 6.18
N PRO A 7 -8.51 -6.01 6.89
CA PRO A 7 -9.06 -5.08 7.86
C PRO A 7 -8.05 -4.79 8.98
N VAL A 8 -7.88 -3.51 9.32
CA VAL A 8 -7.00 -3.00 10.38
C VAL A 8 -7.80 -2.22 11.41
N THR A 9 -7.49 -2.40 12.69
CA THR A 9 -8.10 -1.64 13.77
C THR A 9 -7.59 -0.20 13.80
N LYS A 10 -8.33 0.67 14.47
CA LYS A 10 -7.90 2.04 14.75
C LYS A 10 -6.54 2.07 15.46
N ASP A 11 -6.38 1.19 16.45
CA ASP A 11 -5.20 1.14 17.30
C ASP A 11 -3.96 0.65 16.52
N GLU A 12 -4.13 -0.31 15.60
CA GLU A 12 -3.05 -0.71 14.69
C GLU A 12 -2.60 0.44 13.79
N ILE A 13 -3.54 1.25 13.25
CA ILE A 13 -3.18 2.40 12.41
C ILE A 13 -2.47 3.48 13.26
N ILE A 14 -2.97 3.76 14.46
CA ILE A 14 -2.37 4.75 15.36
C ILE A 14 -0.98 4.32 15.79
N ALA A 15 -0.81 3.08 16.23
CA ALA A 15 0.50 2.54 16.60
C ALA A 15 1.50 2.59 15.43
N ALA A 16 1.01 2.41 14.20
CA ALA A 16 1.85 2.48 13.01
C ALA A 16 2.27 3.92 12.65
N LEU A 17 1.33 4.87 12.65
CA LEU A 17 1.56 6.20 12.07
C LEU A 17 1.91 7.28 13.10
N TRP A 18 1.57 7.06 14.37
CA TRP A 18 1.66 8.03 15.46
C TRP A 18 2.12 7.36 16.77
N SER A 19 3.14 6.49 16.69
CA SER A 19 3.64 5.72 17.83
C SER A 19 4.06 6.57 19.04
N GLU A 20 4.50 7.81 18.81
CA GLU A 20 5.02 8.73 19.84
C GLU A 20 3.99 9.78 20.32
N ASP A 21 2.85 9.93 19.65
CA ASP A 21 1.84 10.93 20.01
C ASP A 21 0.91 10.44 21.13
N ASP A 22 0.29 11.37 21.86
CA ASP A 22 -0.82 11.03 22.75
C ASP A 22 -2.03 10.52 21.94
N VAL A 23 -2.82 9.65 22.57
CA VAL A 23 -3.99 9.00 21.96
C VAL A 23 -4.96 10.03 21.36
N THR A 24 -5.19 11.16 22.03
CA THR A 24 -6.16 12.19 21.60
C THR A 24 -5.71 12.87 20.30
N ARG A 25 -4.42 13.22 20.22
CA ARG A 25 -3.81 13.78 19.02
C ARG A 25 -3.81 12.77 17.89
N ALA A 26 -3.39 11.53 18.15
CA ALA A 26 -3.35 10.48 17.14
C ALA A 26 -4.73 10.17 16.54
N GLU A 27 -5.78 10.11 17.38
CA GLU A 27 -7.16 9.94 16.91
C GLU A 27 -7.64 11.10 16.03
N SER A 28 -7.27 12.32 16.39
CA SER A 28 -7.60 13.52 15.62
C SER A 28 -6.88 13.53 14.27
N GLY A 29 -5.60 13.14 14.27
CA GLY A 29 -4.80 12.94 13.06
C GLY A 29 -5.39 11.88 12.14
N LEU A 30 -5.79 10.73 12.68
CA LEU A 30 -6.43 9.67 11.92
C LEU A 30 -7.73 10.16 11.23
N LYS A 31 -8.62 10.83 11.97
CA LYS A 31 -9.87 11.38 11.40
C LYS A 31 -9.61 12.34 10.25
N PHE A 32 -8.63 13.23 10.43
CA PHE A 32 -8.26 14.22 9.43
C PHE A 32 -7.64 13.59 8.17
N ASN A 33 -6.74 12.62 8.34
CA ASN A 33 -6.10 11.94 7.23
C ASN A 33 -7.05 11.02 6.47
N LEU A 34 -7.96 10.32 7.16
CA LEU A 34 -9.04 9.57 6.51
C LEU A 34 -9.93 10.47 5.65
N LEU A 35 -10.27 11.66 6.15
CA LEU A 35 -11.03 12.64 5.37
C LEU A 35 -10.27 13.08 4.11
N ARG A 36 -8.97 13.36 4.22
CA ARG A 36 -8.13 13.73 3.07
C ARG A 36 -8.00 12.60 2.06
N ALA A 37 -7.72 11.37 2.52
CA ALA A 37 -7.58 10.20 1.67
C ALA A 37 -8.86 9.93 0.86
N ARG A 38 -10.03 9.93 1.53
CA ARG A 38 -11.34 9.76 0.86
C ARG A 38 -11.64 10.86 -0.16
N ARG A 39 -11.15 12.08 0.05
CA ARG A 39 -11.30 13.17 -0.93
C ARG A 39 -10.38 13.01 -2.14
N ALA A 40 -9.19 12.45 -1.95
CA ALA A 40 -8.22 12.26 -3.01
C ALA A 40 -8.51 11.04 -3.89
N LEU A 41 -9.04 9.96 -3.30
CA LEU A 41 -9.33 8.70 -3.98
C LEU A 41 -10.81 8.64 -4.42
N SER A 42 -11.70 8.41 -3.45
CA SER A 42 -13.16 8.43 -3.57
C SER A 42 -13.75 8.29 -2.16
N GLN A 43 -15.00 8.70 -1.96
CA GLN A 43 -15.61 8.63 -0.63
C GLN A 43 -15.69 7.19 -0.08
N ASP A 44 -15.86 6.22 -0.97
CA ASP A 44 -16.06 4.81 -0.65
C ASP A 44 -14.75 4.00 -0.64
N SER A 45 -13.62 4.61 -1.05
CA SER A 45 -12.29 3.98 -1.11
C SER A 45 -11.80 3.33 0.20
N ILE A 46 -12.31 3.78 1.35
CA ILE A 46 -11.94 3.27 2.68
C ILE A 46 -13.22 2.97 3.48
N ALA A 47 -13.53 1.68 3.61
CA ALA A 47 -14.65 1.19 4.39
C ALA A 47 -14.29 1.09 5.89
N TYR A 48 -15.29 1.23 6.76
CA TYR A 48 -15.18 0.97 8.18
C TYR A 48 -16.29 0.02 8.64
N GLU A 49 -15.93 -1.22 8.95
CA GLU A 49 -16.86 -2.30 9.29
C GLU A 49 -16.31 -3.12 10.45
N GLY A 50 -17.16 -3.44 11.43
CA GLY A 50 -16.77 -4.28 12.57
C GLY A 50 -15.61 -3.74 13.40
N GLY A 51 -15.47 -2.41 13.50
CA GLY A 51 -14.38 -1.77 14.25
C GLY A 51 -13.05 -1.68 13.50
N LYS A 52 -13.04 -1.99 12.19
CA LYS A 52 -11.83 -2.06 11.38
C LYS A 52 -11.98 -1.26 10.09
N TYR A 53 -10.90 -0.64 9.66
CA TYR A 53 -10.75 0.01 8.37
C TYR A 53 -10.21 -0.96 7.34
N ARG A 54 -10.65 -0.85 6.09
CA ARG A 54 -10.10 -1.60 4.95
C ARG A 54 -10.21 -0.73 3.71
N LEU A 55 -9.25 -0.84 2.78
CA LEU A 55 -9.46 -0.37 1.42
C LEU A 55 -10.64 -1.13 0.82
N ASP A 56 -11.55 -0.42 0.15
CA ASP A 56 -12.73 -1.04 -0.43
C ASP A 56 -12.32 -2.09 -1.48
N PRO A 57 -12.70 -3.37 -1.33
CA PRO A 57 -12.36 -4.41 -2.31
C PRO A 57 -13.01 -4.21 -3.67
N GLN A 58 -14.06 -3.39 -3.77
CA GLN A 58 -14.70 -3.06 -5.05
C GLN A 58 -13.99 -1.92 -5.79
N SER A 59 -13.09 -1.20 -5.10
CA SER A 59 -12.28 -0.16 -5.72
C SER A 59 -11.11 -0.79 -6.49
N ASP A 60 -10.86 -0.27 -7.70
CA ASP A 60 -9.82 -0.76 -8.61
C ASP A 60 -8.44 -0.19 -8.23
N PHE A 61 -7.92 -0.63 -7.09
CA PHE A 61 -6.60 -0.22 -6.63
C PHE A 61 -5.50 -1.02 -7.33
N GLU A 62 -4.64 -0.31 -8.07
CA GLU A 62 -3.40 -0.86 -8.58
C GLU A 62 -2.24 -0.52 -7.63
N PHE A 63 -1.44 -1.53 -7.30
CA PHE A 63 -0.21 -1.37 -6.53
C PHE A 63 0.98 -1.79 -7.38
N ASP A 64 2.01 -0.94 -7.44
CA ASP A 64 3.26 -1.20 -8.12
C ASP A 64 3.93 -2.50 -7.65
N VAL A 65 3.90 -2.81 -6.36
CA VAL A 65 4.45 -4.04 -5.77
C VAL A 65 3.71 -5.29 -6.26
N THR A 66 2.39 -5.20 -6.43
CA THR A 66 1.59 -6.29 -7.01
C THR A 66 1.99 -6.50 -8.46
N ARG A 67 2.07 -5.40 -9.23
CA ARG A 67 2.46 -5.43 -10.64
C ARG A 67 3.88 -5.95 -10.84
N PHE A 68 4.81 -5.55 -9.97
CA PHE A 68 6.19 -6.02 -9.94
C PHE A 68 6.24 -7.54 -9.78
N GLY A 69 5.52 -8.08 -8.79
CA GLY A 69 5.44 -9.53 -8.57
C GLY A 69 4.83 -10.28 -9.75
N ASP A 70 3.78 -9.73 -10.39
CA ASP A 70 3.16 -10.32 -11.58
C ASP A 70 4.11 -10.40 -12.77
N LEU A 71 4.90 -9.34 -13.00
CA LEU A 71 5.90 -9.29 -14.06
C LEU A 71 7.01 -10.33 -13.84
N LEU A 72 7.49 -10.50 -12.60
CA LEU A 72 8.46 -11.55 -12.27
C LEU A 72 7.89 -12.95 -12.45
N ARG A 73 6.64 -13.19 -12.02
CA ARG A 73 5.96 -14.48 -12.26
C ARG A 73 5.72 -14.74 -13.75
N ALA A 74 5.50 -13.71 -14.56
CA ALA A 74 5.40 -13.85 -16.01
C ALA A 74 6.76 -14.20 -16.63
N ALA A 75 7.83 -13.51 -16.21
CA ALA A 75 9.19 -13.78 -16.67
C ALA A 75 9.66 -15.21 -16.33
N ASP A 76 9.28 -15.73 -15.17
CA ASP A 76 9.66 -17.08 -14.73
C ASP A 76 8.95 -18.18 -15.55
N ARG A 77 7.65 -17.97 -15.85
CA ARG A 77 6.85 -18.89 -16.68
C ARG A 77 7.30 -18.95 -18.14
N LEU A 78 8.02 -17.93 -18.62
CA LEU A 78 8.52 -17.82 -19.99
C LEU A 78 9.95 -18.33 -20.14
N SER A 79 10.36 -19.30 -19.31
CA SER A 79 11.72 -19.86 -19.29
C SER A 79 12.23 -20.36 -20.65
N GLU A 80 11.35 -20.63 -21.61
CA GLU A 80 11.68 -21.09 -22.97
C GLU A 80 11.69 -19.98 -24.04
N ASP A 81 11.08 -18.81 -23.77
CA ASP A 81 11.07 -17.67 -24.70
C ASP A 81 12.11 -16.62 -24.29
N ALA A 82 13.33 -16.83 -24.78
CA ALA A 82 14.50 -16.01 -24.46
C ALA A 82 14.34 -14.52 -24.82
N ALA A 83 13.41 -14.16 -25.72
CA ALA A 83 13.21 -12.77 -26.13
C ALA A 83 12.25 -12.00 -25.21
N LEU A 84 11.29 -12.69 -24.58
CA LEU A 84 10.27 -12.04 -23.75
C LEU A 84 10.71 -11.86 -22.30
N LYS A 85 11.49 -12.80 -21.76
CA LYS A 85 11.93 -12.77 -20.36
C LYS A 85 12.66 -11.46 -19.97
N PRO A 86 13.63 -10.94 -20.75
CA PRO A 86 14.29 -9.67 -20.41
C PRO A 86 13.32 -8.49 -20.37
N ARG A 87 12.29 -8.47 -21.23
CA ARG A 87 11.32 -7.37 -21.31
C ARG A 87 10.45 -7.28 -20.06
N TYR A 88 10.00 -8.43 -19.54
CA TYR A 88 9.23 -8.46 -18.29
C TYR A 88 10.05 -8.02 -17.08
N ILE A 89 11.33 -8.41 -17.04
CA ILE A 89 12.25 -7.99 -15.97
C ILE A 89 12.50 -6.48 -16.05
N GLU A 90 12.75 -5.94 -17.23
CA GLU A 90 12.93 -4.50 -17.44
C GLU A 90 11.67 -3.71 -17.01
N GLN A 91 10.48 -4.18 -17.38
CA GLN A 91 9.22 -3.59 -16.92
C GLN A 91 9.08 -3.62 -15.40
N ALA A 92 9.52 -4.69 -14.74
CA ALA A 92 9.46 -4.79 -13.28
C ALA A 92 10.41 -3.77 -12.63
N VAL A 93 11.65 -3.68 -13.11
CA VAL A 93 12.64 -2.71 -12.61
C VAL A 93 12.14 -1.27 -12.79
N ASN A 94 11.49 -0.97 -13.92
CA ASN A 94 10.97 0.36 -14.21
C ASN A 94 9.79 0.80 -13.31
N LEU A 95 9.19 -0.11 -12.54
CA LEU A 95 8.22 0.27 -11.50
C LEU A 95 8.90 0.91 -10.29
N TYR A 96 10.18 0.60 -10.06
CA TYR A 96 10.95 1.19 -8.96
C TYR A 96 11.40 2.60 -9.34
N SER A 97 10.64 3.61 -8.89
CA SER A 97 10.85 5.02 -9.27
C SER A 97 11.74 5.82 -8.29
N GLY A 98 12.34 5.14 -7.30
CA GLY A 98 13.09 5.76 -6.21
C GLY A 98 12.93 4.95 -4.92
N ASP A 99 13.47 5.46 -3.83
CA ASP A 99 13.31 4.82 -2.51
C ASP A 99 11.84 4.73 -2.11
N PHE A 100 11.49 3.73 -1.32
CA PHE A 100 10.12 3.54 -0.86
C PHE A 100 9.74 4.63 0.16
N LEU A 101 8.65 5.35 -0.11
CA LEU A 101 8.13 6.43 0.73
C LEU A 101 9.22 7.42 1.22
N PRO A 102 9.97 8.06 0.31
CA PRO A 102 11.14 8.85 0.68
C PRO A 102 10.79 10.10 1.51
N GLU A 103 9.53 10.57 1.44
CA GLU A 103 9.00 11.66 2.26
C GLU A 103 8.48 11.19 3.65
N PHE A 104 8.38 9.88 3.88
CA PHE A 104 7.96 9.29 5.15
C PHE A 104 9.10 8.41 5.72
N TYR A 105 10.01 9.05 6.45
CA TYR A 105 10.88 8.35 7.40
C TYR A 105 10.08 8.02 8.66
N SER A 106 9.32 6.92 8.61
CA SER A 106 8.82 6.26 9.83
C SER A 106 9.56 4.94 9.99
N GLU A 107 9.81 4.49 11.23
CA GLU A 107 10.52 3.23 11.55
C GLU A 107 9.91 2.00 10.83
N LEU A 108 8.65 2.08 10.39
CA LEU A 108 7.97 1.05 9.60
C LEU A 108 8.50 0.86 8.16
N CYS A 109 9.27 1.81 7.64
CA CYS A 109 9.89 1.70 6.32
C CYS A 109 11.21 0.93 6.35
N GLU A 110 11.71 0.57 7.54
CA GLU A 110 13.01 -0.09 7.75
C GLU A 110 12.91 -1.62 7.98
N GLU A 111 11.70 -2.21 8.03
CA GLU A 111 11.48 -3.66 8.26
C GLU A 111 10.90 -4.47 7.07
#